data_AF-A0A2K1L786-F1
#
_entry.id   AF-A0A2K1L786-F1
#
_cell.length_a   1.000
_cell.length_b   1.000
_cell.length_c   1.000
_cell.angle_alpha   90.00
_cell.angle_beta   90.00
_cell.angle_gamma   90.00
#
_symmetry.space_group_name_H-M   'P 1'
#
loop_
_entity.id
_entity.type
_entity.pdbx_description
1 polymer ?
#
loop_
_entity_poly.entity_id
_entity_poly.type
_entity_poly.pdbx_seq_one_letter_code
_entity_poly.pdbx_strand_id
1 'polypeptide(L)'
;MFLYFLKLKILGLRGWSPCALCWCARLCRSSYFGLDCCCSLRCDLDYHQHFTFIMWVLEPCLSNGSLFSKLQIQPIARPRRKCNIVMFRAMNVTKGEDGDKGWRTLGLGKKLQRFELRMDADKWKCSASWFDFSSESSAKSGAGMTTGDFTILSHLKELGCGELLRKPREIHFSGCINESYAFHCSGGDFFVKINRAFDMDSMFVGESEALRRLVATQTLVVPSPLGCGNLPDGGSYIIMKHLRFRPFGMMQESSLSALGRDLARLHLADSGDLFGFPMTTRVGIVPLDNSWNSSWSEFFVEQRLRDRLERVYEILGGDKTDLEMKGAMVVERARSLLKDYNPKPSILHGDLWMGNSGLVATGEVAVFDPAGFIGDAEFDLAFEGWKPVPDFPGFSEAFYTAYHQLLPKIPGFEKRHQLYQFFHLLNHFVIYGGEYYTHVMDMVDRILED
;
A
#
# COMPACT_ATOMS: atom_id res chain seq x y z
N MET A 1 25.94 -23.57 9.01
CA MET A 1 26.66 -22.65 8.09
C MET A 1 25.67 -21.59 7.65
N PHE A 2 25.62 -20.44 8.33
CA PHE A 2 24.69 -19.36 8.01
C PHE A 2 25.33 -18.42 6.98
N LEU A 3 24.66 -18.22 5.84
CA LEU A 3 24.96 -17.17 4.87
C LEU A 3 24.35 -15.87 5.38
N TYR A 4 25.17 -14.92 5.80
CA TYR A 4 24.74 -13.55 6.09
C TYR A 4 24.97 -12.69 4.85
N PHE A 5 23.90 -12.08 4.34
CA PHE A 5 23.98 -11.14 3.23
C PHE A 5 24.28 -9.73 3.77
N LEU A 6 25.42 -9.16 3.36
CA LEU A 6 25.72 -7.76 3.59
C LEU A 6 25.13 -6.95 2.42
N LYS A 7 24.03 -6.21 2.64
CA LYS A 7 23.48 -5.27 1.65
C LYS A 7 24.17 -3.91 1.83
N LEU A 8 25.05 -3.55 0.91
CA LEU A 8 25.60 -2.20 0.79
C LEU A 8 24.75 -1.40 -0.18
N LYS A 9 24.24 -0.24 0.25
CA LYS A 9 23.54 0.72 -0.61
C LYS A 9 24.45 1.92 -0.81
N ILE A 10 24.95 2.10 -2.02
CA ILE A 10 25.71 3.29 -2.42
C ILE A 10 24.69 4.29 -2.95
N LEU A 11 24.57 5.46 -2.33
CA LEU A 11 23.69 6.54 -2.79
C LEU A 11 24.53 7.57 -3.55
N GLY A 12 24.22 7.80 -4.84
CA GLY A 12 24.90 8.86 -5.61
C GLY A 12 24.82 8.84 -7.15
N LEU A 13 24.40 7.76 -7.82
CA LEU A 13 24.44 7.70 -9.29
C LEU A 13 23.04 7.94 -9.92
N ARG A 14 22.89 9.02 -10.70
CA ARG A 14 21.81 9.17 -11.70
C ARG A 14 22.35 8.71 -13.06
N GLY A 15 21.71 7.70 -13.65
CA GLY A 15 22.06 7.12 -14.95
C GLY A 15 22.27 5.61 -14.86
N TRP A 16 21.52 4.82 -15.64
CA TRP A 16 21.61 3.36 -15.63
C TRP A 16 22.90 2.86 -16.29
N SER A 17 23.58 1.93 -15.62
CA SER A 17 24.38 0.86 -16.22
C SER A 17 24.27 -0.38 -15.34
N PRO A 18 23.80 -1.54 -15.85
CA PRO A 18 23.64 -2.75 -15.06
C PRO A 18 24.95 -3.55 -15.03
N CYS A 19 25.96 -3.11 -14.27
CA CYS A 19 27.17 -3.89 -14.04
C CYS A 19 27.84 -3.54 -12.69
N ALA A 20 27.27 -3.98 -11.56
CA ALA A 20 28.01 -4.06 -10.28
C ALA A 20 27.31 -4.98 -9.26
N LEU A 21 27.16 -6.27 -9.58
CA LEU A 21 26.97 -7.29 -8.54
C LEU A 21 28.33 -7.58 -7.90
N CYS A 22 28.63 -6.94 -6.77
CA CYS A 22 29.83 -7.28 -5.99
C CYS A 22 29.62 -8.61 -5.26
N TRP A 23 30.32 -9.65 -5.69
CA TRP A 23 30.51 -10.90 -4.94
C TRP A 23 31.51 -10.67 -3.80
N CYS A 24 31.06 -10.76 -2.55
CA CYS A 24 31.97 -10.93 -1.41
C CYS A 24 32.41 -12.40 -1.33
N ALA A 25 33.60 -12.72 -1.85
CA ALA A 25 34.23 -14.02 -1.62
C ALA A 25 34.94 -14.05 -0.26
N ARG A 26 34.64 -15.09 0.53
CA ARG A 26 35.28 -15.43 1.82
C ARG A 26 36.81 -15.48 1.71
N LEU A 27 37.49 -14.78 2.62
CA LEU A 27 38.83 -15.16 3.10
C LEU A 27 38.87 -15.05 4.64
N CYS A 28 38.12 -15.90 5.33
CA CYS A 28 38.42 -16.19 6.73
C CYS A 28 39.53 -17.24 6.77
N ARG A 29 40.78 -16.84 7.04
CA ARG A 29 41.76 -17.77 7.63
C ARG A 29 41.57 -17.73 9.14
N SER A 30 41.32 -18.88 9.75
CA SER A 30 41.32 -19.01 11.20
C SER A 30 42.75 -18.84 11.72
N SER A 31 43.00 -17.82 12.51
CA SER A 31 44.10 -17.82 13.48
C SER A 31 43.49 -17.77 14.87
N TYR A 32 43.93 -18.70 15.72
CA TYR A 32 43.73 -18.66 17.16
C TYR A 32 44.14 -17.25 17.66
N PHE A 33 43.30 -16.61 18.48
CA PHE A 33 43.26 -15.17 18.83
C PHE A 33 42.46 -14.29 17.84
N GLY A 34 41.15 -14.14 18.13
CA GLY A 34 40.30 -13.08 17.59
C GLY A 34 39.64 -13.38 16.24
N LEU A 35 38.33 -13.10 16.14
CA LEU A 35 37.62 -13.07 14.87
C LEU A 35 38.03 -11.82 14.09
N ASP A 36 38.95 -11.97 13.13
CA ASP A 36 39.32 -10.93 12.17
C ASP A 36 38.41 -11.00 10.92
N CYS A 37 37.57 -9.97 10.73
CA CYS A 37 36.81 -9.77 9.48
C CYS A 37 37.48 -8.69 8.64
N CYS A 38 38.09 -9.08 7.51
CA CYS A 38 38.58 -8.15 6.49
C CYS A 38 37.60 -8.11 5.31
N CYS A 39 37.00 -6.95 5.03
CA CYS A 39 36.23 -6.70 3.82
C CYS A 39 37.06 -5.86 2.86
N SER A 40 37.24 -6.31 1.61
CA SER A 40 37.82 -5.51 0.53
C SER A 40 36.71 -5.01 -0.40
N LEU A 41 36.70 -3.71 -0.68
CA LEU A 41 35.85 -3.13 -1.74
C LEU A 41 36.73 -2.70 -2.90
N ARG A 42 36.31 -3.04 -4.12
CA ARG A 42 36.92 -2.57 -5.37
C ARG A 42 35.96 -1.59 -6.03
N CYS A 43 36.34 -0.33 -6.15
CA CYS A 43 35.59 0.69 -6.88
C CYS A 43 36.54 1.43 -7.81
N ASP A 44 36.28 1.38 -9.12
CA ASP A 44 36.88 2.32 -10.08
C ASP A 44 36.04 3.60 -10.04
N LEU A 45 36.63 4.70 -9.60
CA LEU A 45 35.95 5.99 -9.45
C LEU A 45 36.85 7.10 -9.99
N ASP A 46 36.35 7.84 -10.98
CA ASP A 46 36.90 9.13 -11.38
C ASP A 46 36.17 10.27 -10.63
N TYR A 47 37.01 11.16 -10.10
CA TYR A 47 36.86 12.43 -9.38
C TYR A 47 35.50 12.97 -8.86
N HIS A 48 35.59 13.44 -7.60
CA HIS A 48 34.74 14.43 -6.91
C HIS A 48 33.25 14.13 -6.70
N GLN A 49 32.93 13.02 -6.02
CA GLN A 49 31.61 12.83 -5.42
C GLN A 49 31.69 12.43 -3.94
N HIS A 50 30.71 12.89 -3.15
CA HIS A 50 30.54 12.53 -1.74
C HIS A 50 29.93 11.13 -1.62
N PHE A 51 30.52 10.28 -0.78
CA PHE A 51 30.00 8.92 -0.53
C PHE A 51 29.71 8.72 0.95
N THR A 52 28.59 8.07 1.25
CA THR A 52 28.20 7.65 2.60
C THR A 52 28.12 6.12 2.63
N PHE A 53 28.83 5.49 3.58
CA PHE A 53 28.78 4.05 3.80
C PHE A 53 28.02 3.76 5.08
N ILE A 54 27.03 2.88 5.02
CA ILE A 54 26.25 2.43 6.18
C ILE A 54 26.55 0.95 6.40
N MET A 55 27.06 0.61 7.57
CA MET A 55 27.38 -0.77 7.96
C MET A 55 26.59 -1.15 9.21
N TRP A 56 25.89 -2.28 9.15
CA TRP A 56 25.13 -2.84 10.27
C TRP A 56 25.92 -3.98 10.88
N VAL A 57 26.27 -3.88 12.16
CA VAL A 57 26.90 -4.96 12.92
C VAL A 57 25.86 -5.50 13.90
N LEU A 58 25.41 -6.73 13.69
CA LEU A 58 24.62 -7.46 14.67
C LEU A 58 25.55 -7.84 15.83
N GLU A 59 25.16 -7.54 17.07
CA GLU A 59 25.83 -8.10 18.25
C GLU A 59 25.86 -9.63 18.14
N PRO A 60 27.05 -10.28 18.11
CA PRO A 60 27.13 -11.67 18.47
C PRO A 60 27.06 -11.75 19.99
N CYS A 61 26.19 -12.63 20.49
CA CYS A 61 26.13 -13.05 21.89
C CYS A 61 27.54 -13.23 22.49
N LEU A 62 27.97 -12.34 23.38
CA LEU A 62 29.17 -12.53 24.17
C LEU A 62 28.93 -12.10 25.62
N SER A 63 28.94 -13.12 26.48
CA SER A 63 28.88 -13.05 27.93
C SER A 63 30.15 -12.40 28.49
N ASN A 64 30.05 -11.13 28.84
CA ASN A 64 30.74 -10.45 29.94
C ASN A 64 30.61 -8.95 29.70
N GLY A 65 30.21 -8.18 30.72
CA GLY A 65 30.02 -6.74 30.65
C GLY A 65 31.30 -5.92 30.44
N SER A 66 31.98 -6.08 29.31
CA SER A 66 33.01 -5.16 28.84
C SER A 66 32.38 -4.12 27.91
N LEU A 67 32.32 -2.86 28.36
CA LEU A 67 32.00 -1.73 27.49
C LEU A 67 32.94 -1.70 26.29
N PHE A 68 32.38 -1.64 25.07
CA PHE A 68 33.12 -1.24 23.87
C PHE A 68 33.70 0.17 24.09
N SER A 69 35.02 0.29 24.22
CA SER A 69 35.65 1.58 24.51
C SER A 69 36.34 2.25 23.33
N LYS A 70 36.47 1.62 22.14
CA LYS A 70 36.72 2.29 20.85
C LYS A 70 36.83 1.27 19.70
N LEU A 71 36.08 1.50 18.61
CA LEU A 71 36.37 0.88 17.31
C LEU A 71 37.33 1.82 16.55
N GLN A 72 38.56 1.37 16.25
CA GLN A 72 39.49 2.12 15.42
C GLN A 72 39.51 1.57 13.99
N ILE A 73 39.31 2.46 13.02
CA ILE A 73 39.34 2.16 11.59
C ILE A 73 40.59 2.83 11.02
N GLN A 74 41.52 2.04 10.50
CA GLN A 74 42.74 2.55 9.85
C GLN A 74 42.80 2.15 8.36
N PRO A 75 43.21 3.06 7.46
CA PRO A 75 43.45 2.74 6.06
C PRO A 75 44.77 1.97 5.89
N ILE A 76 44.76 0.86 5.14
CA ILE A 76 45.92 -0.04 5.04
C ILE A 76 46.92 0.36 3.93
N ALA A 77 46.58 1.23 2.97
CA ALA A 77 47.55 1.73 1.98
C ALA A 77 47.11 3.02 1.26
N ARG A 78 48.08 3.85 0.80
CA ARG A 78 47.85 4.93 -0.18
C ARG A 78 48.00 4.38 -1.62
N PRO A 79 47.15 4.77 -2.58
CA PRO A 79 47.20 4.19 -3.93
C PRO A 79 48.37 4.72 -4.76
N ARG A 80 49.04 3.83 -5.51
CA ARG A 80 49.82 4.23 -6.69
C ARG A 80 48.85 4.38 -7.87
N ARG A 81 49.06 5.46 -8.63
CA ARG A 81 48.21 5.97 -9.71
C ARG A 81 47.64 4.84 -10.58
N LYS A 82 46.30 4.76 -10.64
CA LYS A 82 45.42 3.94 -11.52
C LYS A 82 44.64 2.76 -10.92
N CYS A 83 44.64 2.52 -9.60
CA CYS A 83 43.64 1.65 -8.96
C CYS A 83 43.32 2.15 -7.54
N ASN A 84 42.08 2.57 -7.29
CA ASN A 84 41.63 3.03 -5.96
C ASN A 84 41.01 1.85 -5.19
N ILE A 85 41.84 1.03 -4.55
CA ILE A 85 41.39 0.02 -3.59
C ILE A 85 41.63 0.58 -2.18
N VAL A 86 40.56 0.76 -1.40
CA VAL A 86 40.65 1.15 0.02
C VAL A 86 40.28 -0.06 0.88
N MET A 87 41.24 -0.54 1.66
CA MET A 87 41.03 -1.61 2.64
C MET A 87 40.92 -1.02 4.05
N PHE A 88 39.89 -1.44 4.79
CA PHE A 88 39.67 -1.06 6.18
C PHE A 88 39.98 -2.22 7.11
N ARG A 89 40.66 -1.94 8.22
CA ARG A 89 40.88 -2.88 9.33
C ARG A 89 40.12 -2.41 10.55
N ALA A 90 39.34 -3.30 11.17
CA ALA A 90 38.82 -3.11 12.52
C ALA A 90 39.74 -3.88 13.48
N MET A 91 40.24 -3.23 14.54
CA MET A 91 41.05 -3.88 15.58
C MET A 91 40.43 -3.70 16.95
N ASN A 92 40.58 -4.72 17.80
CA ASN A 92 40.06 -4.78 19.16
C ASN A 92 41.16 -4.39 20.16
N VAL A 93 40.88 -3.55 21.17
CA VAL A 93 41.84 -3.19 22.22
C VAL A 93 41.16 -3.33 23.59
N THR A 94 41.65 -4.23 24.43
CA THR A 94 41.15 -4.44 25.80
C THR A 94 42.20 -4.02 26.82
N LYS A 95 41.76 -3.33 27.89
CA LYS A 95 42.45 -3.22 29.18
C LYS A 95 41.56 -3.94 30.19
N GLY A 96 42.07 -4.97 30.85
CA GLY A 96 41.31 -5.75 31.83
C GLY A 96 41.80 -5.50 33.25
N GLU A 97 40.88 -5.57 34.21
CA GLU A 97 41.17 -5.80 35.64
C GLU A 97 40.06 -6.72 36.22
N ASP A 98 40.51 -7.91 36.61
CA ASP A 98 40.11 -8.82 37.71
C ASP A 98 38.66 -9.35 37.87
N GLY A 99 38.50 -10.63 37.47
CA GLY A 99 38.25 -11.78 38.37
C GLY A 99 37.03 -11.82 39.31
N ASP A 100 35.86 -12.27 38.83
CA ASP A 100 35.16 -13.50 39.28
C ASP A 100 33.78 -13.64 38.59
N LYS A 101 33.39 -14.86 38.21
CA LYS A 101 32.14 -15.14 37.44
C LYS A 101 31.18 -16.07 38.19
N GLY A 102 30.09 -15.49 38.70
CA GLY A 102 28.84 -16.21 38.96
C GLY A 102 27.82 -15.90 37.85
N TRP A 103 27.12 -16.92 37.35
CA TRP A 103 26.10 -16.77 36.30
C TRP A 103 24.82 -16.16 36.86
N ARG A 104 24.36 -15.04 36.29
CA ARG A 104 22.96 -14.59 36.36
C ARG A 104 22.45 -14.30 34.96
N THR A 105 21.27 -14.83 34.64
CA THR A 105 20.47 -14.46 33.47
C THR A 105 19.95 -13.03 33.67
N LEU A 106 20.32 -12.11 32.77
CA LEU A 106 19.74 -10.76 32.67
C LEU A 106 19.11 -10.59 31.29
N GLY A 107 17.94 -9.95 31.27
CA GLY A 107 17.03 -9.86 30.13
C GLY A 107 17.61 -9.16 28.89
N LEU A 108 16.99 -9.45 27.74
CA LEU A 108 17.29 -8.87 26.43
C LEU A 108 17.40 -7.34 26.50
N GLY A 109 18.63 -6.84 26.32
CA GLY A 109 18.94 -5.41 26.28
C GLY A 109 18.50 -4.75 24.97
N LYS A 110 17.93 -3.55 25.10
CA LYS A 110 17.26 -2.74 24.07
C LYS A 110 18.19 -1.71 23.41
N LYS A 111 19.34 -2.09 22.83
CA LYS A 111 20.24 -1.08 22.18
C LYS A 111 20.82 -1.56 20.84
N LEU A 112 20.85 -0.66 19.86
CA LEU A 112 21.44 -0.86 18.53
C LEU A 112 22.48 0.24 18.30
N GLN A 113 23.64 -0.11 17.71
CA GLN A 113 24.71 0.84 17.41
C GLN A 113 24.83 1.12 15.91
N ARG A 114 25.03 2.39 15.57
CA ARG A 114 25.35 2.86 14.22
C ARG A 114 26.74 3.46 14.18
N PHE A 115 27.49 3.15 13.13
CA PHE A 115 28.75 3.80 12.79
C PHE A 115 28.63 4.50 11.43
N GLU A 116 29.08 5.75 11.36
CA GLU A 116 29.07 6.53 10.13
C GLU A 116 30.47 7.05 9.82
N LEU A 117 30.93 6.77 8.60
CA LEU A 117 32.23 7.19 8.08
C LEU A 117 32.04 8.22 6.97
N ARG A 118 32.65 9.38 7.14
CA ARG A 118 32.60 10.48 6.19
C ARG A 118 34.02 10.92 5.82
N MET A 119 34.25 11.16 4.52
CA MET A 119 35.51 11.71 4.03
C MET A 119 35.30 13.19 3.69
N ASP A 120 36.09 14.05 4.33
CA ASP A 120 35.95 15.50 4.28
C ASP A 120 37.34 16.11 4.15
N ALA A 121 37.61 16.80 3.04
CA ALA A 121 38.93 17.39 2.70
C ALA A 121 40.12 16.45 3.01
N ASP A 122 40.10 15.25 2.44
CA ASP A 122 41.12 14.19 2.58
C ASP A 122 41.34 13.62 3.99
N LYS A 123 40.41 13.84 4.93
CA LYS A 123 40.40 13.22 6.26
C LYS A 123 39.13 12.39 6.49
N TRP A 124 39.31 11.17 6.99
CA TRP A 124 38.21 10.29 7.41
C TRP A 124 37.76 10.64 8.83
N LYS A 125 36.46 10.87 9.02
CA LYS A 125 35.82 11.05 10.32
C LYS A 125 34.86 9.88 10.57
N CYS A 126 34.95 9.27 11.74
CA CYS A 126 34.06 8.20 12.20
C CYS A 126 33.25 8.69 13.41
N SER A 127 31.94 8.47 13.41
CA SER A 127 31.06 8.75 14.56
C SER A 127 30.24 7.52 14.92
N ALA A 128 29.98 7.34 16.22
CA ALA A 128 29.20 6.23 16.76
C ALA A 128 28.07 6.77 17.66
N SER A 129 26.86 6.21 17.54
CA SER A 129 25.72 6.57 18.37
C SER A 129 24.96 5.35 18.89
N TRP A 130 24.28 5.54 20.03
CA TRP A 130 23.48 4.53 20.74
C TRP A 130 22.00 4.90 20.69
N PHE A 131 21.11 3.91 20.57
CA PHE A 131 19.66 4.10 20.65
C PHE A 131 19.09 3.46 21.93
N ASP A 132 18.17 4.15 22.61
CA ASP A 132 17.45 3.66 23.80
C ASP A 132 15.94 3.80 23.57
N PHE A 133 15.17 2.76 23.88
CA PHE A 133 13.72 2.68 23.56
C PHE A 133 12.82 3.36 24.59
N SER A 134 13.36 4.13 25.55
CA SER A 134 12.63 4.61 26.72
C SER A 134 12.51 6.13 26.89
N SER A 135 12.80 6.95 25.89
CA SER A 135 12.61 8.40 26.06
C SER A 135 12.26 9.14 24.77
N GLU A 136 11.11 9.82 24.82
CA GLU A 136 10.77 10.98 24.00
C GLU A 136 11.87 12.05 24.16
N SER A 137 12.82 12.11 23.23
CA SER A 137 13.52 13.32 22.80
C SER A 137 14.83 12.97 22.12
N SER A 138 14.84 12.92 20.79
CA SER A 138 15.95 13.42 19.96
C SER A 138 15.63 13.18 18.50
N ALA A 139 14.92 14.14 17.90
CA ALA A 139 14.85 14.27 16.45
C ALA A 139 16.23 14.73 15.94
N LYS A 140 16.87 13.92 15.09
CA LYS A 140 17.71 14.38 13.95
C LYS A 140 17.97 13.22 12.97
N SER A 141 17.22 13.28 11.88
CA SER A 141 17.47 12.79 10.51
C SER A 141 18.26 11.50 10.29
N GLY A 142 17.53 10.45 9.90
CA GLY A 142 18.03 9.34 9.07
C GLY A 142 17.63 7.95 9.56
N ALA A 143 16.39 7.55 9.26
CA ALA A 143 15.70 6.30 9.66
C ALA A 143 15.23 6.22 11.12
N GLY A 144 14.57 7.29 11.59
CA GLY A 144 13.69 7.27 12.76
C GLY A 144 12.23 7.39 12.33
N MET A 145 11.31 7.08 13.23
CA MET A 145 9.87 7.37 13.05
C MET A 145 9.68 8.83 12.64
N THR A 146 8.91 9.04 11.59
CA THR A 146 8.45 10.36 11.12
C THR A 146 7.49 10.96 12.14
N THR A 147 7.28 12.27 12.08
CA THR A 147 6.22 12.93 12.87
C THR A 147 4.84 12.33 12.55
N GLY A 148 4.61 11.94 11.28
CA GLY A 148 3.45 11.17 10.87
C GLY A 148 3.32 9.82 11.60
N ASP A 149 4.41 9.07 11.77
CA ASP A 149 4.39 7.79 12.49
C ASP A 149 4.00 7.95 13.96
N PHE A 150 4.51 9.00 14.63
CA PHE A 150 4.09 9.32 16.00
C PHE A 150 2.62 9.70 16.09
N THR A 151 2.09 10.42 15.10
CA THR A 151 0.67 10.80 15.02
C THR A 151 -0.21 9.55 14.94
N ILE A 152 0.14 8.60 14.07
CA ILE A 152 -0.58 7.34 13.92
C ILE A 152 -0.50 6.51 15.21
N LEU A 153 0.68 6.39 15.82
CA LEU A 153 0.86 5.65 17.06
C LEU A 153 0.08 6.26 18.23
N SER A 154 0.02 7.59 18.33
CA SER A 154 -0.79 8.28 19.34
C SER A 154 -2.26 7.95 19.16
N HIS A 155 -2.77 8.06 17.92
CA HIS A 155 -4.16 7.76 17.62
C HIS A 155 -4.49 6.26 17.88
N LEU A 156 -3.59 5.34 17.52
CA LEU A 156 -3.75 3.92 17.88
C LEU A 156 -3.85 3.72 19.40
N LYS A 157 -3.05 4.43 20.19
CA LYS A 157 -3.08 4.36 21.66
C LYS A 157 -4.41 4.90 22.21
N GLU A 158 -4.90 6.00 21.68
CA GLU A 158 -6.22 6.58 22.02
C GLU A 158 -7.37 5.63 21.69
N LEU A 159 -7.25 4.89 20.58
CA LEU A 159 -8.17 3.82 20.18
C LEU A 159 -8.01 2.52 20.98
N GLY A 160 -7.16 2.51 22.01
CA GLY A 160 -7.01 1.38 22.92
C GLY A 160 -6.08 0.26 22.43
N CYS A 161 -5.18 0.51 21.48
CA CYS A 161 -4.17 -0.49 21.08
C CYS A 161 -3.38 -1.02 22.29
N GLY A 162 -2.97 -0.16 23.22
CA GLY A 162 -2.15 -0.58 24.36
C GLY A 162 -0.70 -0.87 23.93
N GLU A 163 -0.12 -1.97 24.40
CA GLU A 163 1.26 -2.34 24.06
C GLU A 163 1.36 -3.07 22.72
N LEU A 164 2.39 -2.75 21.92
CA LEU A 164 2.73 -3.50 20.73
C LEU A 164 3.34 -4.85 21.12
N LEU A 165 2.67 -5.95 20.75
CA LEU A 165 3.11 -7.31 21.07
C LEU A 165 4.22 -7.81 20.13
N ARG A 166 4.38 -7.16 18.97
CA ARG A 166 5.44 -7.42 17.99
C ARG A 166 5.64 -6.22 17.07
N LYS A 167 6.73 -6.23 16.30
CA LYS A 167 6.97 -5.22 15.26
C LYS A 167 5.79 -5.18 14.27
N PRO A 168 5.29 -3.99 13.89
CA PRO A 168 4.28 -3.86 12.84
C PRO A 168 4.75 -4.55 11.57
N ARG A 169 3.83 -5.28 10.93
CA ARG A 169 4.11 -5.99 9.68
C ARG A 169 3.63 -5.12 8.52
N GLU A 170 4.55 -4.68 7.69
CA GLU A 170 4.22 -4.09 6.40
C GLU A 170 3.57 -5.15 5.50
N ILE A 171 2.44 -4.79 4.90
CA ILE A 171 1.70 -5.64 3.98
C ILE A 171 1.83 -5.04 2.60
N HIS A 172 2.46 -5.77 1.70
CA HIS A 172 2.57 -5.38 0.30
C HIS A 172 1.54 -6.14 -0.53
N PHE A 173 0.78 -5.42 -1.33
CA PHE A 173 -0.02 -5.97 -2.41
C PHE A 173 0.39 -5.29 -3.73
N SER A 174 0.30 -6.03 -4.83
CA SER A 174 0.51 -5.46 -6.16
C SER A 174 -0.50 -4.34 -6.41
N GLY A 175 -0.08 -3.21 -6.99
CA GLY A 175 -0.98 -2.10 -7.31
C GLY A 175 -1.41 -1.21 -6.13
N CYS A 176 -0.96 -1.46 -4.90
CA CYS A 176 -1.26 -0.59 -3.77
C CYS A 176 -0.54 0.76 -3.90
N ILE A 177 -1.34 1.83 -3.94
CA ILE A 177 -0.89 3.23 -3.85
C ILE A 177 -0.53 3.66 -2.41
N ASN A 178 -0.96 2.90 -1.41
CA ASN A 178 -0.83 3.22 0.01
C ASN A 178 0.16 2.27 0.69
N GLU A 179 0.93 2.79 1.65
CA GLU A 179 1.62 1.94 2.61
C GLU A 179 0.58 1.29 3.53
N SER A 180 0.74 0.01 3.81
CA SER A 180 -0.22 -0.77 4.59
C SER A 180 0.47 -1.54 5.70
N TYR A 181 -0.03 -1.43 6.93
CA TYR A 181 0.60 -2.04 8.10
C TYR A 181 -0.42 -2.75 8.98
N ALA A 182 -0.09 -3.96 9.42
CA ALA A 182 -0.79 -4.64 10.51
C ALA A 182 -0.07 -4.44 11.84
N PHE A 183 -0.81 -3.92 12.81
CA PHE A 183 -0.40 -3.76 14.20
C PHE A 183 -1.08 -4.83 15.06
N HIS A 184 -0.28 -5.53 15.87
CA HIS A 184 -0.76 -6.51 16.83
C HIS A 184 -0.49 -5.95 18.21
N CYS A 185 -1.56 -5.55 18.90
CA CYS A 185 -1.48 -4.91 20.20
C CYS A 185 -2.18 -5.71 21.29
N SER A 186 -1.91 -5.39 22.56
CA SER A 186 -2.58 -6.02 23.71
C SER A 186 -4.10 -5.76 23.72
N GLY A 187 -4.55 -4.63 23.17
CA GLY A 187 -5.97 -4.27 23.06
C GLY A 187 -6.65 -4.73 21.76
N GLY A 188 -5.93 -5.39 20.84
CA GLY A 188 -6.49 -5.91 19.60
C GLY A 188 -5.58 -5.75 18.37
N ASP A 189 -6.07 -6.21 17.22
CA ASP A 189 -5.38 -6.09 15.94
C ASP A 189 -5.92 -4.92 15.12
N PHE A 190 -5.01 -4.07 14.64
CA PHE A 190 -5.33 -2.87 13.87
C PHE A 190 -4.65 -2.94 12.50
N PHE A 191 -5.33 -2.43 11.49
CA PHE A 191 -4.78 -2.26 10.16
C PHE A 191 -4.76 -0.77 9.83
N VAL A 192 -3.62 -0.30 9.32
CA VAL A 192 -3.40 1.11 9.03
C VAL A 192 -2.99 1.25 7.58
N LYS A 193 -3.70 2.11 6.84
CA LYS A 193 -3.25 2.58 5.53
C LYS A 193 -2.71 4.00 5.66
N ILE A 194 -1.63 4.28 4.96
CA ILE A 194 -0.95 5.57 4.97
C ILE A 194 -0.71 5.98 3.52
N ASN A 195 -1.08 7.21 3.18
CA ASN A 195 -0.67 7.83 1.94
C ASN A 195 0.11 9.10 2.26
N ARG A 196 1.40 9.13 1.90
CA ARG A 196 2.30 10.27 2.13
C ARG A 196 2.55 11.13 0.89
N ALA A 197 2.15 10.63 -0.28
CA ALA A 197 2.50 11.25 -1.56
C ALA A 197 1.45 12.29 -1.99
N PHE A 198 0.21 12.14 -1.54
CA PHE A 198 -0.90 12.99 -1.96
C PHE A 198 -1.38 13.85 -0.79
N ASP A 199 -1.09 15.14 -0.85
CA ASP A 199 -1.64 16.15 0.04
C ASP A 199 -3.06 16.51 -0.40
N MET A 200 -3.95 15.53 -0.27
CA MET A 200 -5.39 15.73 -0.44
C MET A 200 -5.96 15.68 0.96
N ASP A 201 -6.36 16.84 1.49
CA ASP A 201 -7.15 16.90 2.72
C ASP A 201 -8.20 15.80 2.67
N SER A 202 -8.16 14.89 3.63
CA SER A 202 -9.20 13.89 3.87
C SER A 202 -9.36 12.74 2.85
N MET A 203 -8.31 12.28 2.14
CA MET A 203 -8.38 11.10 1.24
C MET A 203 -9.16 9.91 1.84
N PHE A 204 -8.88 9.60 3.11
CA PHE A 204 -9.51 8.47 3.80
C PHE A 204 -10.82 8.79 4.52
N VAL A 205 -11.28 10.04 4.55
CA VAL A 205 -12.58 10.37 5.18
C VAL A 205 -13.73 9.75 4.39
N GLY A 206 -13.65 9.81 3.05
CA GLY A 206 -14.61 9.14 2.18
C GLY A 206 -14.66 7.63 2.39
N GLU A 207 -13.50 6.95 2.41
CA GLU A 207 -13.41 5.52 2.67
C GLU A 207 -13.93 5.16 4.08
N SER A 208 -13.56 5.95 5.09
CA SER A 208 -14.00 5.78 6.48
C SER A 208 -15.53 5.87 6.59
N GLU A 209 -16.15 6.86 5.96
CA GLU A 209 -17.61 7.01 5.99
C GLU A 209 -18.33 5.93 5.18
N ALA A 210 -17.81 5.55 4.02
CA ALA A 210 -18.33 4.42 3.25
C ALA A 210 -18.32 3.14 4.10
N LEU A 211 -17.19 2.83 4.75
CA LEU A 211 -17.09 1.69 5.66
C LEU A 211 -18.06 1.79 6.84
N ARG A 212 -18.27 2.98 7.44
CA ARG A 212 -19.25 3.16 8.53
C ARG A 212 -20.66 2.81 8.08
N ARG A 213 -21.06 3.26 6.89
CA ARG A 213 -22.38 2.93 6.33
C ARG A 213 -22.51 1.44 6.05
N LEU A 214 -21.50 0.81 5.44
CA LEU A 214 -21.50 -0.64 5.22
C LEU A 214 -21.65 -1.41 6.53
N VAL A 215 -20.86 -1.06 7.57
CA VAL A 215 -20.96 -1.65 8.92
C VAL A 215 -22.37 -1.49 9.52
N ALA A 216 -22.98 -0.31 9.36
CA ALA A 216 -24.28 -0.01 9.95
C ALA A 216 -25.41 -0.90 9.41
N THR A 217 -25.29 -1.38 8.16
CA THR A 217 -26.29 -2.27 7.57
C THR A 217 -26.25 -3.70 8.12
N GLN A 218 -25.12 -4.11 8.71
CA GLN A 218 -24.90 -5.48 9.22
C GLN A 218 -25.14 -6.58 8.18
N THR A 219 -24.92 -6.29 6.90
CA THR A 219 -25.10 -7.26 5.80
C THR A 219 -23.78 -7.89 5.37
N LEU A 220 -22.76 -7.07 5.11
CA LEU A 220 -21.43 -7.49 4.65
C LEU A 220 -20.41 -7.53 5.78
N VAL A 221 -19.45 -8.45 5.67
CA VAL A 221 -18.24 -8.42 6.49
C VAL A 221 -17.29 -7.37 5.89
N VAL A 222 -17.06 -6.28 6.61
CA VAL A 222 -16.15 -5.20 6.20
C VAL A 222 -15.24 -4.78 7.37
N PRO A 223 -14.04 -4.24 7.12
CA PRO A 223 -13.20 -3.75 8.21
C PRO A 223 -13.86 -2.55 8.90
N SER A 224 -14.08 -2.63 10.22
CA SER A 224 -14.67 -1.51 10.95
C SER A 224 -13.70 -0.31 10.99
N PRO A 225 -14.08 0.87 10.49
CA PRO A 225 -13.23 2.05 10.54
C PRO A 225 -13.21 2.59 11.97
N LEU A 226 -12.02 2.82 12.51
CA LEU A 226 -11.82 3.26 13.89
C LEU A 226 -11.43 4.73 13.98
N GLY A 227 -10.67 5.23 13.00
CA GLY A 227 -10.29 6.63 12.91
C GLY A 227 -9.53 6.93 11.62
N CYS A 228 -9.48 8.20 11.22
CA CYS A 228 -8.67 8.67 10.10
C CYS A 228 -8.20 10.10 10.38
N GLY A 229 -7.13 10.55 9.73
CA GLY A 229 -6.62 11.90 9.93
C GLY A 229 -5.52 12.28 8.95
N ASN A 230 -5.13 13.55 8.99
CA ASN A 230 -4.01 14.08 8.22
C ASN A 230 -2.69 13.85 8.96
N LEU A 231 -1.60 13.70 8.21
CA LEU A 231 -0.24 13.62 8.74
C LEU A 231 0.38 15.01 8.82
N PRO A 232 1.14 15.35 9.88
CA PRO A 232 1.77 16.67 10.02
C PRO A 232 2.81 16.99 8.94
N ASP A 233 3.38 15.96 8.31
CA ASP A 233 4.38 16.03 7.24
C ASP A 233 3.77 15.91 5.83
N GLY A 234 2.44 15.98 5.72
CA GLY A 234 1.70 15.87 4.46
C GLY A 234 1.17 14.45 4.22
N GLY A 235 -0.05 14.38 3.66
CA GLY A 235 -0.76 13.12 3.45
C GLY A 235 -1.74 12.77 4.57
N SER A 236 -2.24 11.53 4.56
CA SER A 236 -3.28 11.09 5.49
C SER A 236 -3.21 9.59 5.80
N TYR A 237 -4.01 9.16 6.77
CA TYR A 237 -4.09 7.76 7.19
C TYR A 237 -5.51 7.37 7.62
N ILE A 238 -5.77 6.06 7.61
CA ILE A 238 -6.95 5.41 8.21
C ILE A 238 -6.52 4.24 9.07
N ILE A 239 -7.17 4.11 10.22
CA ILE A 239 -7.04 3.01 11.18
C ILE A 239 -8.36 2.26 11.19
N MET A 240 -8.30 0.94 11.01
CA MET A 240 -9.45 0.04 11.02
C MET A 240 -9.14 -1.24 11.77
N LYS A 241 -10.17 -2.03 12.09
CA LYS A 241 -9.97 -3.40 12.60
C LYS A 241 -9.24 -4.23 11.54
N HIS A 242 -8.21 -4.95 11.96
CA HIS A 242 -7.49 -5.85 11.06
C HIS A 242 -8.24 -7.17 10.89
N LEU A 243 -8.68 -7.45 9.66
CA LEU A 243 -9.25 -8.73 9.27
C LEU A 243 -8.12 -9.71 8.92
N ARG A 244 -8.16 -10.91 9.52
CA ARG A 244 -7.19 -11.97 9.25
C ARG A 244 -7.68 -12.81 8.08
N PHE A 245 -7.15 -12.55 6.89
CA PHE A 245 -7.45 -13.30 5.68
C PHE A 245 -6.75 -14.66 5.61
N ARG A 246 -7.44 -15.62 4.99
CA ARG A 246 -6.87 -16.87 4.50
C ARG A 246 -6.15 -16.63 3.16
N PRO A 247 -5.26 -17.53 2.72
CA PRO A 247 -4.63 -17.44 1.40
C PRO A 247 -5.64 -17.25 0.27
N PHE A 248 -5.22 -16.55 -0.78
CA PHE A 248 -6.02 -16.34 -1.99
C PHE A 248 -6.36 -17.68 -2.67
N GLY A 249 -7.49 -17.73 -3.38
CA GLY A 249 -7.97 -18.94 -4.06
C GLY A 249 -8.64 -19.97 -3.13
N MET A 250 -8.85 -19.64 -1.85
CA MET A 250 -9.55 -20.52 -0.90
C MET A 250 -11.06 -20.24 -0.77
N MET A 251 -11.58 -19.23 -1.48
CA MET A 251 -13.01 -18.94 -1.51
C MET A 251 -13.76 -20.11 -2.17
N GLN A 252 -14.75 -20.65 -1.48
CA GLN A 252 -15.61 -21.73 -1.99
C GLN A 252 -16.89 -21.15 -2.58
N GLU A 253 -17.53 -21.90 -3.49
CA GLU A 253 -18.82 -21.54 -4.08
C GLU A 253 -19.88 -21.20 -3.02
N SER A 254 -19.88 -21.90 -1.87
CA SER A 254 -20.80 -21.62 -0.76
C SER A 254 -20.56 -20.25 -0.12
N SER A 255 -19.29 -19.87 0.10
CA SER A 255 -18.90 -18.56 0.63
C SER A 255 -19.21 -17.43 -0.36
N LEU A 256 -19.01 -17.66 -1.67
CA LEU A 256 -19.35 -16.71 -2.73
C LEU A 256 -20.86 -16.56 -2.90
N SER A 257 -21.61 -17.65 -2.78
CA SER A 257 -23.08 -17.63 -2.74
C SER A 257 -23.63 -16.86 -1.53
N ALA A 258 -22.97 -16.99 -0.37
CA ALA A 258 -23.31 -16.17 0.81
C ALA A 258 -23.05 -14.69 0.56
N LEU A 259 -21.87 -14.34 0.03
CA LEU A 259 -21.54 -12.97 -0.33
C LEU A 259 -22.55 -12.37 -1.31
N GLY A 260 -23.01 -13.13 -2.32
CA GLY A 260 -24.03 -12.67 -3.27
C GLY A 260 -25.36 -12.32 -2.59
N ARG A 261 -25.81 -13.14 -1.63
CA ARG A 261 -27.02 -12.82 -0.82
C ARG A 261 -26.81 -11.59 0.05
N ASP A 262 -25.64 -11.47 0.66
CA ASP A 262 -25.34 -10.38 1.57
C ASP A 262 -25.20 -9.04 0.85
N LEU A 263 -24.62 -9.04 -0.36
CA LEU A 263 -24.62 -7.86 -1.23
C LEU A 263 -26.04 -7.46 -1.66
N ALA A 264 -26.89 -8.42 -2.03
CA ALA A 264 -28.27 -8.10 -2.36
C ALA A 264 -29.03 -7.49 -1.17
N ARG A 265 -28.77 -7.97 0.06
CA ARG A 265 -29.32 -7.37 1.28
C ARG A 265 -28.80 -5.96 1.53
N LEU A 266 -27.51 -5.69 1.24
CA LEU A 266 -26.96 -4.34 1.29
C LEU A 266 -27.75 -3.42 0.36
N HIS A 267 -27.93 -3.81 -0.90
CA HIS A 267 -28.60 -2.98 -1.89
C HIS A 267 -30.11 -2.79 -1.59
N LEU A 268 -30.73 -3.74 -0.89
CA LEU A 268 -32.11 -3.61 -0.43
C LEU A 268 -32.27 -2.72 0.81
N ALA A 269 -31.18 -2.44 1.55
CA ALA A 269 -31.21 -1.60 2.74
C ALA A 269 -31.73 -0.17 2.42
N ASP A 270 -32.16 0.54 3.45
CA ASP A 270 -32.58 1.93 3.29
C ASP A 270 -31.36 2.84 3.06
N SER A 271 -31.44 3.67 2.02
CA SER A 271 -30.41 4.60 1.60
C SER A 271 -30.92 6.04 1.40
N GLY A 272 -32.21 6.27 1.64
CA GLY A 272 -32.91 7.49 1.21
C GLY A 272 -33.21 7.52 -0.30
N ASP A 273 -33.66 8.68 -0.77
CA ASP A 273 -34.28 8.86 -2.09
C ASP A 273 -33.37 9.55 -3.13
N LEU A 274 -32.14 9.92 -2.77
CA LEU A 274 -31.21 10.65 -3.63
C LEU A 274 -29.95 9.82 -3.93
N PHE A 275 -29.36 10.06 -5.10
CA PHE A 275 -28.07 9.51 -5.52
C PHE A 275 -26.95 10.45 -5.10
N GLY A 276 -25.80 9.91 -4.72
CA GLY A 276 -24.65 10.68 -4.25
C GLY A 276 -24.13 10.23 -2.90
N PHE A 277 -23.34 11.10 -2.26
CA PHE A 277 -22.73 10.82 -0.97
C PHE A 277 -22.38 12.14 -0.25
N PRO A 278 -22.37 12.19 1.09
CA PRO A 278 -22.13 13.46 1.78
C PRO A 278 -20.70 13.99 1.67
N MET A 279 -19.77 13.21 1.11
CA MET A 279 -18.38 13.60 0.86
C MET A 279 -17.83 12.90 -0.37
N THR A 280 -16.71 13.42 -0.89
CA THR A 280 -15.94 12.78 -1.96
C THR A 280 -15.41 11.42 -1.51
N THR A 281 -15.71 10.39 -2.28
CA THR A 281 -15.02 9.09 -2.24
C THR A 281 -14.10 8.96 -3.44
N ARG A 282 -13.25 7.93 -3.45
CA ARG A 282 -12.19 7.77 -4.46
C ARG A 282 -12.11 6.33 -4.92
N VAL A 283 -11.85 6.15 -6.21
CA VAL A 283 -11.39 4.87 -6.76
C VAL A 283 -9.88 4.99 -6.94
N GLY A 284 -9.10 4.28 -6.11
CA GLY A 284 -7.68 4.57 -5.96
C GLY A 284 -7.46 6.01 -5.45
N ILE A 285 -6.74 6.84 -6.21
CA ILE A 285 -6.56 8.27 -5.91
C ILE A 285 -7.59 9.17 -6.59
N VAL A 286 -8.36 8.65 -7.55
CA VAL A 286 -9.21 9.46 -8.43
C VAL A 286 -10.52 9.82 -7.71
N PRO A 287 -10.85 11.11 -7.52
CA PRO A 287 -12.08 11.53 -6.85
C PRO A 287 -13.33 11.18 -7.67
N LEU A 288 -14.42 10.99 -6.94
CA LEU A 288 -15.78 10.91 -7.47
C LEU A 288 -16.54 12.17 -7.04
N ASP A 289 -17.18 12.84 -7.98
CA ASP A 289 -18.18 13.86 -7.64
C ASP A 289 -19.41 13.14 -7.06
N ASN A 290 -19.70 13.40 -5.79
CA ASN A 290 -20.78 12.75 -5.07
C ASN A 290 -21.92 13.72 -4.74
N SER A 291 -21.94 14.89 -5.39
CA SER A 291 -22.98 15.90 -5.21
C SER A 291 -24.36 15.28 -5.43
N TRP A 292 -25.26 15.49 -4.47
CA TRP A 292 -26.58 14.87 -4.48
C TRP A 292 -27.37 15.18 -5.75
N ASN A 293 -28.03 14.16 -6.28
CA ASN A 293 -28.88 14.25 -7.46
C ASN A 293 -30.13 13.35 -7.29
N SER A 294 -31.27 13.78 -7.81
CA SER A 294 -32.52 13.02 -7.80
C SER A 294 -32.71 12.12 -9.04
N SER A 295 -31.87 12.28 -10.07
CA SER A 295 -31.91 11.54 -11.34
C SER A 295 -30.68 10.67 -11.47
N TRP A 296 -30.86 9.35 -11.53
CA TRP A 296 -29.75 8.43 -11.76
C TRP A 296 -29.10 8.66 -13.13
N SER A 297 -29.90 8.93 -14.15
CA SER A 297 -29.42 9.22 -15.50
C SER A 297 -28.46 10.41 -15.50
N GLU A 298 -28.85 11.51 -14.85
CA GLU A 298 -28.01 12.70 -14.77
C GLU A 298 -26.77 12.47 -13.91
N PHE A 299 -26.95 11.84 -12.75
CA PHE A 299 -25.87 11.49 -11.84
C PHE A 299 -24.80 10.63 -12.53
N PHE A 300 -25.19 9.53 -13.16
CA PHE A 300 -24.25 8.62 -13.79
C PHE A 300 -23.62 9.24 -15.04
N VAL A 301 -24.40 9.88 -15.92
CA VAL A 301 -23.84 10.42 -17.17
C VAL A 301 -22.86 11.57 -16.90
N GLU A 302 -23.22 12.51 -16.04
CA GLU A 302 -22.39 13.70 -15.80
C GLU A 302 -21.29 13.45 -14.77
N GLN A 303 -21.65 12.89 -13.61
CA GLN A 303 -20.74 12.80 -12.46
C GLN A 303 -19.91 11.50 -12.45
N ARG A 304 -20.14 10.58 -13.39
CA ARG A 304 -19.32 9.37 -13.58
C ARG A 304 -18.74 9.33 -14.98
N LEU A 305 -19.58 9.13 -15.98
CA LEU A 305 -19.12 8.81 -17.33
C LEU A 305 -18.36 9.98 -17.98
N ARG A 306 -18.92 11.20 -17.96
CA ARG A 306 -18.29 12.38 -18.55
C ARG A 306 -16.97 12.73 -17.84
N ASP A 307 -16.95 12.77 -16.50
CA ASP A 307 -15.71 13.01 -15.74
C ASP A 307 -14.60 12.02 -16.14
N ARG A 308 -14.92 10.73 -16.27
CA ARG A 308 -13.91 9.73 -16.66
C ARG A 308 -13.44 9.90 -18.10
N LEU A 309 -14.33 10.20 -19.04
CA LEU A 309 -13.93 10.51 -20.41
C LEU A 309 -13.02 11.75 -20.48
N GLU A 310 -13.37 12.82 -19.77
CA GLU A 310 -12.59 14.05 -19.74
C GLU A 310 -11.16 13.81 -19.21
N ARG A 311 -11.01 13.04 -18.13
CA ARG A 311 -9.68 12.65 -17.61
C ARG A 311 -8.88 11.81 -18.60
N VAL A 312 -9.54 10.88 -19.29
CA VAL A 312 -8.88 10.08 -20.35
C VAL A 312 -8.43 10.98 -21.50
N TYR A 313 -9.24 11.96 -21.90
CA TYR A 313 -8.88 12.95 -22.92
C TYR A 313 -7.68 13.79 -22.52
N GLU A 314 -7.59 14.20 -21.26
CA GLU A 314 -6.43 14.91 -20.73
C GLU A 314 -5.15 14.08 -20.82
N ILE A 315 -5.24 12.78 -20.49
CA ILE A 315 -4.08 11.87 -20.56
C ILE A 315 -3.65 11.62 -22.01
N LEU A 316 -4.60 11.48 -22.94
CA LEU A 316 -4.32 11.26 -24.37
C LEU A 316 -3.79 12.50 -25.09
N GLY A 317 -4.14 13.71 -24.62
CA GLY A 317 -3.69 14.96 -25.24
C GLY A 317 -4.12 15.06 -26.71
N GLY A 318 -3.15 15.10 -27.63
CA GLY A 318 -3.41 15.22 -29.07
C GLY A 318 -4.01 13.97 -29.72
N ASP A 319 -3.83 12.79 -29.10
CA ASP A 319 -4.25 11.51 -29.67
C ASP A 319 -5.74 11.19 -29.40
N LYS A 320 -6.46 12.08 -28.70
CA LYS A 320 -7.84 11.85 -28.25
C LYS A 320 -8.91 11.86 -29.34
N THR A 321 -8.61 12.35 -30.54
CA THR A 321 -9.62 12.78 -31.54
C THR A 321 -10.72 11.73 -31.80
N ASP A 322 -10.35 10.46 -31.99
CA ASP A 322 -11.31 9.38 -32.27
C ASP A 322 -12.18 9.05 -31.05
N LEU A 323 -11.55 8.89 -29.87
CA LEU A 323 -12.27 8.62 -28.61
C LEU A 323 -13.12 9.81 -28.14
N GLU A 324 -12.72 11.05 -28.46
CA GLU A 324 -13.50 12.25 -28.15
C GLU A 324 -14.81 12.28 -28.94
N MET A 325 -14.73 11.98 -30.25
CA MET A 325 -15.90 11.92 -31.12
C MET A 325 -16.85 10.78 -30.71
N LYS A 326 -16.33 9.56 -30.59
CA LYS A 326 -17.15 8.40 -30.23
C LYS A 326 -17.63 8.45 -28.78
N GLY A 327 -16.83 8.99 -27.85
CA GLY A 327 -17.22 9.16 -26.45
C GLY A 327 -18.41 10.11 -26.30
N ALA A 328 -18.49 11.17 -27.10
CA ALA A 328 -19.68 12.03 -27.14
C ALA A 328 -20.94 11.26 -27.59
N MET A 329 -20.81 10.36 -28.57
CA MET A 329 -21.91 9.49 -29.00
C MET A 329 -22.32 8.50 -27.89
N VAL A 330 -21.35 7.93 -27.18
CA VAL A 330 -21.61 7.04 -26.03
C VAL A 330 -22.35 7.76 -24.91
N VAL A 331 -22.00 9.02 -24.62
CA VAL A 331 -22.72 9.84 -23.63
C VAL A 331 -24.19 10.03 -24.03
N GLU A 332 -24.48 10.35 -25.29
CA GLU A 332 -25.86 10.49 -25.76
C GLU A 332 -26.63 9.16 -25.76
N ARG A 333 -25.94 8.05 -26.09
CA ARG A 333 -26.50 6.70 -25.97
C ARG A 333 -26.85 6.38 -24.52
N ALA A 334 -25.96 6.71 -23.58
CA ALA A 334 -26.17 6.50 -22.15
C ALA A 334 -27.35 7.32 -21.62
N ARG A 335 -27.47 8.61 -22.00
CA ARG A 335 -28.66 9.42 -21.66
C ARG A 335 -29.94 8.79 -22.16
N SER A 336 -29.96 8.37 -23.42
CA SER A 336 -31.14 7.76 -24.05
C SER A 336 -31.54 6.45 -23.36
N LEU A 337 -30.56 5.59 -23.06
CA LEU A 337 -30.79 4.32 -22.37
C LEU A 337 -31.33 4.51 -20.94
N LEU A 338 -30.82 5.52 -20.23
CA LEU A 338 -31.15 5.75 -18.82
C LEU A 338 -32.31 6.72 -18.61
N LYS A 339 -32.86 7.34 -19.68
CA LYS A 339 -33.85 8.43 -19.59
C LYS A 339 -35.07 8.09 -18.73
N ASP A 340 -35.65 6.92 -18.95
CA ASP A 340 -36.85 6.45 -18.25
C ASP A 340 -36.51 5.41 -17.16
N TYR A 341 -35.22 5.25 -16.86
CA TYR A 341 -34.72 4.31 -15.88
C TYR A 341 -34.46 5.03 -14.55
N ASN A 342 -35.34 4.76 -13.58
CA ASN A 342 -35.27 5.33 -12.24
C ASN A 342 -35.10 4.22 -11.19
N PRO A 343 -33.87 3.72 -10.97
CA PRO A 343 -33.63 2.68 -9.99
C PRO A 343 -33.90 3.19 -8.57
N LYS A 344 -34.22 2.26 -7.66
CA LYS A 344 -34.19 2.58 -6.23
C LYS A 344 -32.73 2.90 -5.85
N PRO A 345 -32.44 4.04 -5.20
CA PRO A 345 -31.12 4.29 -4.64
C PRO A 345 -30.70 3.16 -3.70
N SER A 346 -29.44 2.79 -3.76
CA SER A 346 -28.85 1.67 -3.01
C SER A 346 -27.50 2.07 -2.44
N ILE A 347 -27.17 1.61 -1.24
CA ILE A 347 -25.81 1.75 -0.68
C ILE A 347 -24.88 0.86 -1.49
N LEU A 348 -23.87 1.44 -2.14
CA LEU A 348 -22.90 0.71 -2.95
C LEU A 348 -21.55 0.59 -2.23
N HIS A 349 -20.84 -0.50 -2.51
CA HIS A 349 -19.40 -0.61 -2.30
C HIS A 349 -18.64 0.32 -3.24
N GLY A 350 -19.07 0.45 -4.50
CA GLY A 350 -18.57 1.39 -5.51
C GLY A 350 -17.27 0.99 -6.21
N ASP A 351 -16.60 -0.06 -5.74
CA ASP A 351 -15.42 -0.67 -6.38
C ASP A 351 -15.33 -2.17 -6.05
N LEU A 352 -16.44 -2.89 -6.26
CA LEU A 352 -16.53 -4.29 -5.85
C LEU A 352 -16.01 -5.24 -6.93
N TRP A 353 -14.91 -5.90 -6.65
CA TRP A 353 -14.32 -6.94 -7.51
C TRP A 353 -13.54 -7.95 -6.66
N MET A 354 -13.08 -9.04 -7.29
CA MET A 354 -12.37 -10.12 -6.59
C MET A 354 -11.15 -9.66 -5.79
N GLY A 355 -10.41 -8.65 -6.25
CA GLY A 355 -9.25 -8.10 -5.55
C GLY A 355 -9.59 -7.30 -4.30
N ASN A 356 -10.81 -6.79 -4.20
CA ASN A 356 -11.37 -6.10 -3.03
C ASN A 356 -12.21 -7.05 -2.15
N SER A 357 -11.94 -8.36 -2.24
CA SER A 357 -12.63 -9.40 -1.48
C SER A 357 -11.64 -10.45 -0.94
N GLY A 358 -11.96 -11.04 0.20
CA GLY A 358 -11.10 -12.06 0.79
C GLY A 358 -11.79 -12.90 1.85
N LEU A 359 -11.44 -14.20 1.87
CA LEU A 359 -11.95 -15.13 2.88
C LEU A 359 -11.30 -14.85 4.23
N VAL A 360 -12.09 -14.46 5.23
CA VAL A 360 -11.58 -14.27 6.60
C VAL A 360 -11.49 -15.59 7.35
N ALA A 361 -10.74 -15.60 8.46
CA ALA A 361 -10.50 -16.80 9.25
C ALA A 361 -11.78 -17.52 9.71
N THR A 362 -12.89 -16.78 9.90
CA THR A 362 -14.22 -17.30 10.28
C THR A 362 -14.94 -18.05 9.15
N GLY A 363 -14.49 -17.92 7.89
CA GLY A 363 -15.08 -18.60 6.73
C GLY A 363 -16.04 -17.75 5.90
N GLU A 364 -16.30 -16.52 6.32
CA GLU A 364 -17.06 -15.52 5.56
C GLU A 364 -16.14 -14.79 4.56
N VAL A 365 -16.72 -14.25 3.49
CA VAL A 365 -15.98 -13.35 2.58
C VAL A 365 -16.16 -11.93 3.08
N ALA A 366 -15.04 -11.26 3.37
CA ALA A 366 -15.04 -9.84 3.64
C ALA A 366 -14.75 -9.05 2.36
N VAL A 367 -15.34 -7.87 2.25
CA VAL A 367 -15.02 -6.88 1.21
C VAL A 367 -14.36 -5.66 1.84
N PHE A 368 -13.50 -4.99 1.09
CA PHE A 368 -12.68 -3.89 1.57
C PHE A 368 -12.39 -2.88 0.46
N ASP A 369 -11.86 -1.72 0.86
CA ASP A 369 -11.47 -0.62 -0.03
C ASP A 369 -12.66 -0.04 -0.82
N PRO A 370 -13.78 0.34 -0.15
CA PRO A 370 -14.94 0.86 -0.86
C PRO A 370 -14.67 2.27 -1.43
N ALA A 371 -15.14 2.47 -2.65
CA ALA A 371 -15.36 3.79 -3.24
C ALA A 371 -16.85 4.18 -3.10
N GLY A 372 -17.41 4.00 -1.90
CA GLY A 372 -18.86 3.94 -1.70
C GLY A 372 -19.62 5.22 -2.05
N PHE A 373 -20.84 5.06 -2.53
CA PHE A 373 -21.83 6.11 -2.75
C PHE A 373 -23.24 5.50 -2.78
N ILE A 374 -24.27 6.34 -2.81
CA ILE A 374 -25.65 5.90 -3.06
C ILE A 374 -25.91 5.95 -4.57
N GLY A 375 -26.22 4.81 -5.18
CA GLY A 375 -26.34 4.66 -6.63
C GLY A 375 -27.29 3.54 -7.03
N ASP A 376 -27.22 3.14 -8.30
CA ASP A 376 -27.91 1.94 -8.78
C ASP A 376 -27.19 0.66 -8.32
N ALA A 377 -27.95 -0.28 -7.76
CA ALA A 377 -27.48 -1.59 -7.33
C ALA A 377 -26.76 -2.38 -8.44
N GLU A 378 -27.13 -2.17 -9.71
CA GLU A 378 -26.49 -2.82 -10.85
C GLU A 378 -25.03 -2.37 -11.05
N PHE A 379 -24.63 -1.21 -10.52
CA PHE A 379 -23.28 -0.67 -10.65
C PHE A 379 -22.22 -1.58 -9.99
N ASP A 380 -22.50 -2.11 -8.79
CA ASP A 380 -21.59 -3.00 -8.05
C ASP A 380 -21.45 -4.39 -8.70
N LEU A 381 -22.28 -4.70 -9.70
CA LEU A 381 -22.19 -5.93 -10.47
C LEU A 381 -21.29 -5.79 -11.71
N ALA A 382 -20.77 -4.61 -12.03
CA ALA A 382 -20.09 -4.30 -13.29
C ALA A 382 -19.06 -5.34 -13.72
N PHE A 383 -18.33 -5.97 -12.80
CA PHE A 383 -17.34 -6.99 -13.16
C PHE A 383 -17.93 -8.37 -13.56
N GLU A 384 -19.25 -8.55 -13.55
CA GLU A 384 -19.93 -9.75 -14.08
C GLU A 384 -19.57 -9.97 -15.55
N GLY A 385 -18.99 -11.13 -15.85
CA GLY A 385 -18.62 -11.48 -17.22
C GLY A 385 -17.50 -10.63 -17.81
N TRP A 386 -16.70 -9.93 -17.00
CA TRP A 386 -15.58 -9.11 -17.46
C TRP A 386 -14.48 -9.98 -18.09
N LYS A 387 -14.54 -10.11 -19.40
CA LYS A 387 -13.57 -10.87 -20.23
C LYS A 387 -12.38 -10.08 -20.78
N PRO A 388 -12.41 -8.73 -20.95
CA PRO A 388 -11.32 -8.05 -21.64
C PRO A 388 -9.96 -8.14 -20.92
N VAL A 389 -9.95 -8.36 -19.60
CA VAL A 389 -8.72 -8.34 -18.79
C VAL A 389 -8.64 -9.63 -17.96
N PRO A 390 -7.78 -10.60 -18.34
CA PRO A 390 -7.68 -11.92 -17.70
C PRO A 390 -7.39 -11.89 -16.19
N ASP A 391 -6.75 -10.83 -15.71
CA ASP A 391 -6.34 -10.69 -14.31
C ASP A 391 -7.47 -10.17 -13.39
N PHE A 392 -8.64 -9.84 -13.94
CA PHE A 392 -9.78 -9.25 -13.20
C PHE A 392 -11.07 -10.05 -13.40
N PRO A 393 -11.12 -11.32 -12.96
CA PRO A 393 -12.36 -12.07 -13.04
C PRO A 393 -13.40 -11.47 -12.10
N GLY A 394 -14.65 -11.41 -12.56
CA GLY A 394 -15.80 -11.25 -11.67
C GLY A 394 -15.94 -12.45 -10.72
N PHE A 395 -16.95 -12.40 -9.85
CA PHE A 395 -17.26 -13.52 -8.97
C PHE A 395 -17.76 -14.77 -9.71
N SER A 396 -17.84 -15.92 -9.02
CA SER A 396 -18.41 -17.16 -9.56
C SER A 396 -19.89 -17.02 -9.92
N GLU A 397 -20.42 -17.90 -10.77
CA GLU A 397 -21.85 -18.00 -11.06
C GLU A 397 -22.72 -18.17 -9.80
N ALA A 398 -22.23 -18.88 -8.77
CA ALA A 398 -22.96 -19.05 -7.51
C ALA A 398 -23.21 -17.74 -6.76
N PHE A 399 -22.33 -16.73 -6.92
CA PHE A 399 -22.51 -15.39 -6.35
C PHE A 399 -23.67 -14.68 -7.06
N TYR A 400 -23.61 -14.58 -8.39
CA TYR A 400 -24.62 -13.84 -9.18
C TYR A 400 -25.99 -14.52 -9.10
N THR A 401 -26.02 -15.86 -9.13
CA THR A 401 -27.26 -16.63 -8.94
C THR A 401 -27.91 -16.30 -7.60
N ALA A 402 -27.13 -16.29 -6.52
CA ALA A 402 -27.64 -16.03 -5.18
C ALA A 402 -28.04 -14.56 -4.97
N TYR A 403 -27.34 -13.62 -5.60
CA TYR A 403 -27.71 -12.21 -5.63
C TYR A 403 -29.05 -12.01 -6.35
N HIS A 404 -29.19 -12.55 -7.57
CA HIS A 404 -30.39 -12.34 -8.39
C HIS A 404 -31.62 -13.10 -7.92
N GLN A 405 -31.48 -14.07 -7.01
CA GLN A 405 -32.61 -14.64 -6.28
C GLN A 405 -33.31 -13.60 -5.39
N LEU A 406 -32.59 -12.59 -4.89
CA LEU A 406 -33.12 -11.53 -4.04
C LEU A 406 -33.38 -10.22 -4.81
N LEU A 407 -32.51 -9.90 -5.78
CA LEU A 407 -32.63 -8.74 -6.67
C LEU A 407 -32.59 -9.19 -8.14
N PRO A 408 -33.74 -9.61 -8.72
CA PRO A 408 -33.79 -10.10 -10.09
C PRO A 408 -33.37 -9.05 -11.12
N LYS A 409 -32.71 -9.50 -12.20
CA LYS A 409 -32.41 -8.65 -13.37
C LYS A 409 -33.71 -8.11 -13.97
N ILE A 410 -33.74 -6.82 -14.29
CA ILE A 410 -34.88 -6.18 -14.97
C ILE A 410 -34.55 -5.91 -16.45
N PRO A 411 -35.55 -5.70 -17.32
CA PRO A 411 -35.30 -5.42 -18.73
C PRO A 411 -34.30 -4.28 -18.95
N GLY A 412 -33.37 -4.49 -19.88
CA GLY A 412 -32.29 -3.54 -20.17
C GLY A 412 -31.02 -3.70 -19.31
N PHE A 413 -31.00 -4.65 -18.37
CA PHE A 413 -29.84 -4.93 -17.50
C PHE A 413 -28.53 -5.01 -18.29
N GLU A 414 -28.46 -5.86 -19.32
CA GLU A 414 -27.22 -6.11 -20.06
C GLU A 414 -26.64 -4.84 -20.71
N LYS A 415 -27.50 -3.92 -21.19
CA LYS A 415 -27.06 -2.65 -21.78
C LYS A 415 -26.57 -1.65 -20.72
N ARG A 416 -27.23 -1.59 -19.55
CA ARG A 416 -26.79 -0.74 -18.44
C ARG A 416 -25.50 -1.26 -17.82
N HIS A 417 -25.40 -2.58 -17.68
CA HIS A 417 -24.22 -3.29 -17.24
C HIS A 417 -22.99 -2.95 -18.09
N GLN A 418 -23.11 -2.95 -19.42
CA GLN A 418 -22.04 -2.49 -20.32
C GLN A 418 -21.59 -1.04 -20.05
N LEU A 419 -22.51 -0.12 -19.69
CA LEU A 419 -22.14 1.26 -19.33
C LEU A 419 -21.40 1.33 -18.00
N TYR A 420 -21.83 0.58 -16.99
CA TYR A 420 -21.12 0.48 -15.71
C TYR A 420 -19.74 -0.14 -15.92
N GLN A 421 -19.64 -1.13 -16.80
CA GLN A 421 -18.36 -1.67 -17.19
C GLN A 421 -17.46 -0.63 -17.84
N PHE A 422 -18.00 0.14 -18.76
CA PHE A 422 -17.25 1.18 -19.44
C PHE A 422 -16.69 2.23 -18.48
N PHE A 423 -17.46 2.63 -17.45
CA PHE A 423 -16.95 3.50 -16.39
C PHE A 423 -15.71 2.91 -15.69
N HIS A 424 -15.76 1.64 -15.25
CA HIS A 424 -14.62 1.02 -14.59
C HIS A 424 -13.42 0.88 -15.53
N LEU A 425 -13.66 0.66 -16.82
CA LEU A 425 -12.60 0.56 -17.83
C LEU A 425 -11.89 1.89 -18.06
N LEU A 426 -12.66 2.98 -18.18
CA LEU A 426 -12.11 4.33 -18.24
C LEU A 426 -11.34 4.65 -16.95
N ASN A 427 -11.85 4.25 -15.79
CA ASN A 427 -11.15 4.43 -14.53
C ASN A 427 -9.80 3.69 -14.49
N HIS A 428 -9.73 2.47 -15.01
CA HIS A 428 -8.46 1.75 -15.16
C HIS A 428 -7.50 2.46 -16.11
N PHE A 429 -8.00 2.99 -17.23
CA PHE A 429 -7.20 3.83 -18.11
C PHE A 429 -6.61 5.03 -17.36
N VAL A 430 -7.41 5.73 -16.55
CA VAL A 430 -6.94 6.89 -15.79
C VAL A 430 -5.82 6.51 -14.81
N ILE A 431 -5.90 5.34 -14.18
CA ILE A 431 -4.93 4.91 -13.15
C ILE A 431 -3.67 4.30 -13.77
N TYR A 432 -3.81 3.46 -14.78
CA TYR A 432 -2.74 2.62 -15.32
C TYR A 432 -2.24 3.05 -16.71
N GLY A 433 -3.01 3.88 -17.42
CA GLY A 433 -2.62 4.51 -18.68
C GLY A 433 -3.01 3.74 -19.93
N GLY A 434 -2.25 4.00 -21.01
CA GLY A 434 -2.64 3.67 -22.39
C GLY A 434 -2.77 2.20 -22.74
N GLU A 435 -2.33 1.26 -21.89
CA GLU A 435 -2.53 -0.18 -22.12
C GLU A 435 -4.03 -0.56 -22.17
N TYR A 436 -4.89 0.26 -21.56
CA TYR A 436 -6.34 0.10 -21.60
C TYR A 436 -7.00 0.73 -22.84
N TYR A 437 -6.27 1.45 -23.70
CA TYR A 437 -6.85 2.18 -24.84
C TYR A 437 -7.66 1.27 -25.77
N THR A 438 -7.06 0.14 -26.19
CA THR A 438 -7.73 -0.81 -27.09
C THR A 438 -9.01 -1.35 -26.46
N HIS A 439 -8.98 -1.69 -25.18
CA HIS A 439 -10.16 -2.17 -24.46
C HIS A 439 -11.27 -1.10 -24.38
N VAL A 440 -10.89 0.17 -24.11
CA VAL A 440 -11.80 1.32 -24.09
C VAL A 440 -12.48 1.46 -25.45
N MET A 441 -11.71 1.44 -26.55
CA MET A 441 -12.24 1.54 -27.90
C MET A 441 -13.14 0.37 -28.27
N ASP A 442 -12.76 -0.87 -27.93
CA ASP A 442 -13.60 -2.05 -28.16
C ASP A 442 -14.94 -1.94 -27.42
N MET A 443 -14.96 -1.36 -26.21
CA MET A 443 -16.20 -1.16 -25.45
C MET A 443 -17.05 -0.05 -26.06
N VAL A 444 -16.42 1.04 -26.52
CA VAL A 444 -17.10 2.11 -27.25
C VAL A 444 -17.80 1.56 -28.49
N ASP A 445 -17.10 0.79 -29.32
CA ASP A 445 -17.68 0.23 -30.53
C ASP A 445 -18.87 -0.70 -30.21
N ARG A 446 -18.76 -1.56 -29.19
CA ARG A 446 -19.88 -2.39 -28.72
C ARG A 446 -21.10 -1.57 -28.27
N ILE A 447 -20.89 -0.50 -27.50
CA ILE A 447 -21.99 0.35 -27.02
C ILE A 447 -22.69 1.08 -28.18
N LEU A 448 -21.96 1.40 -29.24
CA LEU A 448 -22.49 2.13 -30.41
C LEU A 448 -23.13 1.22 -31.47
N GLU A 449 -22.79 -0.07 -31.50
CA GLU A 449 -23.44 -1.08 -32.35
C GLU A 449 -24.83 -1.51 -31.84
N ASP A 450 -25.06 -1.45 -30.52
CA ASP A 450 -26.29 -1.85 -29.81
C ASP A 450 -27.38 -0.77 -29.73
#